data_AF-A0A259TKR7-F1
#
_entry.id   AF-A0A259TKR7-F1
#
_cell.length_a   1.000
_cell.length_b   1.000
_cell.length_c   1.000
_cell.angle_alpha   90.00
_cell.angle_beta   90.00
_cell.angle_gamma   90.00
#
_symmetry.space_group_name_H-M   'P 1'
#
loop_
_entity.id
_entity.type
_entity.pdbx_description
1 polymer ?
#
loop_
_entity_poly.entity_id
_entity_poly.type
_entity_poly.pdbx_seq_one_letter_code
_entity_poly.pdbx_strand_id
1 'polypeptide(L)'
;MIHIKVNDLIKHIVSICCDGEVIKATNFVMGETYTYEGKKYELNEDFYNELVKYQEYSSKPFKVVRLGNSKVVNVTGKRVL
;
A
#
# COMPACT_ATOMS: atom_id res chain seq x y z
N MET A 1 -12.51 -7.76 -18.20
CA MET A 1 -11.58 -7.05 -17.28
C MET A 1 -11.87 -7.49 -15.86
N ILE A 2 -10.99 -8.30 -15.28
CA ILE A 2 -11.20 -8.95 -13.98
C ILE A 2 -11.02 -7.89 -12.88
N HIS A 3 -12.12 -7.44 -12.28
CA HIS A 3 -12.17 -6.55 -11.10
C HIS A 3 -11.82 -7.28 -9.79
N ILE A 4 -10.82 -8.16 -9.84
CA ILE A 4 -10.27 -8.85 -8.68
C ILE A 4 -8.76 -8.73 -8.80
N LYS A 5 -8.12 -7.97 -7.90
CA LYS A 5 -6.77 -8.21 -7.33
C LYS A 5 -6.12 -7.02 -6.61
N VAL A 6 -6.54 -5.78 -6.81
CA VAL A 6 -5.89 -4.62 -6.14
C VAL A 6 -6.12 -4.64 -4.62
N ASN A 7 -7.34 -4.97 -4.19
CA ASN A 7 -7.70 -5.08 -2.77
C ASN A 7 -6.85 -6.11 -1.99
N ASP A 8 -6.42 -7.21 -2.60
CA ASP A 8 -5.63 -8.23 -1.91
C ASP A 8 -4.20 -7.75 -1.65
N LEU A 9 -3.60 -7.10 -2.64
CA LEU A 9 -2.26 -6.50 -2.49
C LEU A 9 -2.28 -5.38 -1.45
N ILE A 10 -3.30 -4.52 -1.47
CA ILE A 10 -3.47 -3.45 -0.48
C ILE A 10 -3.56 -4.04 0.93
N LYS A 11 -4.42 -5.04 1.15
CA LYS A 11 -4.55 -5.72 2.45
C LYS A 11 -3.22 -6.32 2.91
N HIS A 12 -2.46 -6.91 1.99
CA HIS A 12 -1.16 -7.50 2.29
C HIS A 12 -0.15 -6.43 2.72
N ILE A 13 0.00 -5.35 1.95
CA ILE A 13 0.88 -4.22 2.28
C ILE A 13 0.55 -3.65 3.65
N VAL A 14 -0.75 -3.43 3.93
CA VAL A 14 -1.19 -2.93 5.24
C VAL A 14 -0.93 -3.93 6.35
N SER A 15 -1.03 -5.23 6.06
CA SER A 15 -0.70 -6.26 7.05
C SER A 15 0.78 -6.30 7.38
N ILE A 16 1.67 -6.09 6.41
CA ILE A 16 3.11 -5.99 6.66
C ILE A 16 3.41 -4.79 7.56
N CYS A 17 2.80 -3.63 7.28
CA CYS A 17 3.15 -2.40 7.99
C CYS A 17 2.55 -2.31 9.41
N CYS A 18 1.46 -3.03 9.68
CA CYS A 18 0.72 -3.03 10.95
C CYS A 18 0.79 -4.39 11.67
N ASP A 19 1.97 -5.03 11.68
CA ASP A 19 2.21 -6.34 12.28
C ASP A 19 2.60 -6.22 13.76
N GLY A 20 1.59 -6.30 14.64
CA GLY A 20 1.78 -6.24 16.10
C GLY A 20 2.34 -4.90 16.59
N GLU A 21 3.35 -4.94 17.46
CA GLU A 21 4.03 -3.74 17.98
C GLU A 21 5.09 -3.17 17.00
N VAL A 22 5.36 -3.87 15.90
CA VAL A 22 6.44 -3.52 14.98
C VAL A 22 5.88 -2.67 13.84
N ILE A 23 6.23 -1.39 13.85
CA ILE A 23 5.96 -0.49 12.75
C ILE A 23 6.95 -0.82 11.63
N LYS A 24 6.43 -1.29 10.49
CA LYS A 24 7.24 -1.51 9.28
C LYS A 24 6.86 -0.49 8.22
N ALA A 25 7.86 -0.01 7.49
CA ALA A 25 7.68 0.88 6.36
C ALA A 25 7.94 0.11 5.05
N THR A 26 7.04 0.25 4.08
CA THR A 26 7.13 -0.34 2.75
C THR A 26 7.15 0.77 1.72
N ASN A 27 8.14 0.76 0.84
CA ASN A 27 8.25 1.71 -0.27
C ASN A 27 7.96 1.00 -1.60
N PHE A 28 7.31 1.71 -2.50
CA PHE A 28 7.19 1.28 -3.89
C PHE A 28 7.25 2.48 -4.83
N VAL A 29 7.64 2.19 -6.07
CA VAL A 29 7.72 3.16 -7.16
C VAL A 29 6.51 2.96 -8.07
N MET A 30 5.79 4.03 -8.36
CA MET A 30 4.65 4.00 -9.28
C MET A 30 5.09 3.88 -10.74
N GLY A 31 4.27 3.22 -11.55
CA GLY A 31 4.56 2.87 -12.94
C GLY A 31 5.47 1.65 -13.09
N GLU A 32 5.91 1.05 -12.00
CA GLU A 32 6.65 -0.20 -11.99
C GLU A 32 5.70 -1.39 -11.81
N THR A 33 6.13 -2.56 -12.32
CA THR A 33 5.42 -3.83 -12.14
C THR A 33 6.09 -4.67 -11.06
N TYR A 34 5.31 -5.11 -10.08
CA TYR A 34 5.77 -5.95 -8.98
C TYR A 34 5.16 -7.34 -9.08
N THR A 35 5.91 -8.37 -8.67
CA THR A 35 5.41 -9.74 -8.60
C THR A 35 5.14 -10.11 -7.14
N TYR A 36 3.90 -10.50 -6.84
CA TYR A 36 3.47 -10.98 -5.52
C TYR A 36 2.65 -12.26 -5.70
N GLU A 37 3.01 -13.33 -4.99
CA GLU A 37 2.36 -14.67 -5.10
C GLU A 37 2.22 -15.15 -6.56
N GLY A 38 3.25 -14.91 -7.39
CA GLY A 38 3.26 -15.28 -8.82
C GLY A 38 2.35 -14.42 -9.71
N LYS A 39 1.66 -13.42 -9.16
CA LYS A 39 0.84 -12.46 -9.90
C LYS A 39 1.61 -11.15 -10.09
N LYS A 40 1.47 -10.56 -11.28
CA LYS A 40 2.03 -9.24 -11.59
C LYS A 40 1.02 -8.14 -11.27
N TYR A 41 1.50 -7.07 -10.64
CA TYR A 41 0.74 -5.90 -10.24
C TYR A 41 1.44 -4.66 -10.79
N GLU A 42 0.71 -3.86 -11.57
CA GLU A 42 1.16 -2.54 -11.98
C GLU A 42 0.72 -1.52 -10.92
N LEU A 43 1.69 -0.87 -10.28
CA LEU A 43 1.38 0.12 -9.24
C LEU A 43 1.25 1.49 -9.90
N ASN A 44 0.07 1.81 -10.40
CA ASN A 44 -0.22 3.08 -11.07
C ASN A 44 -0.96 4.06 -10.13
N GLU A 45 -1.41 5.19 -10.69
CA GLU A 45 -2.16 6.20 -9.94
C GLU A 45 -3.48 5.66 -9.38
N ASP A 46 -4.15 4.75 -10.09
CA ASP A 46 -5.38 4.11 -9.60
C ASP A 46 -5.11 3.25 -8.36
N PHE A 47 -4.03 2.46 -8.38
CA PHE A 47 -3.57 1.70 -7.21
C PHE A 47 -3.31 2.63 -6.01
N TYR A 48 -2.60 3.75 -6.24
CA TYR A 48 -2.33 4.72 -5.19
C TYR A 48 -3.62 5.31 -4.62
N ASN A 49 -4.56 5.71 -5.47
CA ASN A 49 -5.85 6.26 -5.05
C ASN A 49 -6.68 5.25 -4.27
N GLU A 50 -6.69 3.97 -4.67
CA GLU A 50 -7.34 2.90 -3.91
C GLU A 50 -6.68 2.67 -2.55
N LEU A 51 -5.35 2.70 -2.47
CA LEU A 51 -4.60 2.53 -1.23
C LEU A 51 -4.85 3.70 -0.25
N VAL A 52 -4.93 4.93 -0.76
CA VAL A 52 -5.28 6.12 0.05
C VAL A 52 -6.72 6.02 0.55
N LYS A 53 -7.67 5.62 -0.30
CA LYS A 53 -9.06 5.37 0.13
C LYS A 53 -9.11 4.29 1.21
N TYR A 54 -8.34 3.20 1.06
CA TYR A 54 -8.28 2.12 2.05
C TYR A 54 -7.85 2.60 3.44
N GLN A 55 -7.04 3.65 3.51
CA GLN A 55 -6.63 4.27 4.77
C GLN A 55 -7.80 4.88 5.55
N GLU A 56 -8.86 5.33 4.88
CA GLU A 56 -10.00 6.00 5.52
C GLU A 56 -10.96 5.01 6.19
N TYR A 57 -11.07 3.79 5.69
CA TYR A 57 -12.03 2.78 6.18
C TYR A 57 -11.38 1.53 6.79
N SER A 58 -10.05 1.39 6.72
CA SER A 58 -9.36 0.28 7.39
C SER A 58 -9.42 0.43 8.91
N SER A 59 -9.60 -0.69 9.62
CA SER A 59 -9.46 -0.72 11.08
C SER A 59 -8.00 -0.66 11.54
N LYS A 60 -7.03 -0.84 10.64
CA LYS A 60 -5.60 -0.82 10.96
C LYS A 60 -5.05 0.61 10.85
N PRO A 61 -4.26 1.08 11.84
CA PRO A 61 -3.67 2.42 11.78
C PRO A 61 -2.41 2.42 10.89
N PHE A 62 -2.54 2.90 9.65
CA PHE A 62 -1.40 3.09 8.74
C PHE A 62 -1.47 4.47 8.06
N LYS A 63 -0.36 4.87 7.44
CA LYS A 63 -0.25 6.13 6.70
C LYS A 63 0.39 5.89 5.34
N VAL A 64 -0.19 6.48 4.30
CA VAL A 64 0.34 6.54 2.94
C VAL A 64 0.89 7.95 2.70
N VAL A 65 2.12 8.05 2.20
CA VAL A 65 2.79 9.31 1.88
C VAL A 65 3.48 9.20 0.53
N ARG A 66 3.25 10.18 -0.36
CA ARG A 66 4.08 10.36 -1.55
C ARG A 66 5.29 11.22 -1.21
N LEU A 67 6.49 10.76 -1.56
CA LEU A 67 7.72 11.46 -1.22
C LEU A 67 8.00 12.55 -2.26
N GLY A 68 7.59 13.79 -1.97
CA GLY A 68 7.75 14.94 -2.87
C GLY A 68 6.99 14.77 -4.21
N ASN A 69 7.53 15.36 -5.30
CA ASN A 69 7.01 15.17 -6.66
C ASN A 69 7.46 13.83 -7.29
N SER A 70 7.93 12.87 -6.49
CA SER A 70 8.46 11.61 -7.00
C SER A 70 7.36 10.56 -7.19
N LYS A 71 7.66 9.56 -8.02
CA LYS A 71 6.86 8.34 -8.15
C LYS A 71 6.96 7.43 -6.92
N VAL A 72 7.70 7.80 -5.89
CA VAL A 72 7.93 6.96 -4.71
C VAL A 72 6.83 7.18 -3.69
N VAL A 73 6.19 6.07 -3.29
CA VAL A 73 5.15 6.03 -2.27
C VAL A 73 5.67 5.22 -1.08
N ASN A 74 5.51 5.78 0.11
CA ASN A 74 5.78 5.15 1.38
C ASN A 74 4.47 4.78 2.06
N VAL A 75 4.42 3.57 2.63
CA VAL A 75 3.35 3.09 3.49
C VAL A 75 3.97 2.68 4.82
N THR A 76 3.50 3.25 5.92
CA THR A 76 3.99 2.92 7.25
C THR A 76 2.85 2.60 8.19
N GLY A 77 3.04 1.62 9.07
CA GLY A 77 2.20 1.50 10.26
C GLY A 77 2.28 2.78 11.09
N LYS A 78 1.22 3.11 11.82
CA LYS A 78 1.20 4.27 12.71
C LYS A 78 1.11 3.80 14.15
N ARG A 79 2.04 4.26 15.00
CA ARG A 79 1.84 4.22 16.46
C ARG A 79 0.76 5.24 16.79
N VAL A 80 -0.32 4.80 17.43
CA VAL A 80 -1.21 5.74 18.10
C VAL A 80 -0.40 6.31 19.26
N LEU A 81 0.01 7.57 19.14
CA LEU A 81 0.54 8.36 20.24
C LEU A 81 -0.63 9.03 20.97
#